data_AF-A0A920LTS1-F1
#
_entry.id   AF-A0A920LTS1-F1
#
_cell.length_a   1.000
_cell.length_b   1.000
_cell.length_c   1.000
_cell.angle_alpha   90.00
_cell.angle_beta   90.00
_cell.angle_gamma   90.00
#
_symmetry.space_group_name_H-M   'P 1'
#
loop_
_entity.id
_entity.type
_entity.pdbx_description
1 polymer ?
#
loop_
_entity_poly.entity_id
_entity_poly.type
_entity_poly.pdbx_seq_one_letter_code
_entity_poly.pdbx_strand_id
1 'polypeptide(L)'
;MNEIAKDTGKTALNVAEGFIKIANENMANAIKKISVQKGYDISDYALSCFGGAGGQHACAVADLLGIKKVIIHPFAGVLSAYGMGLAEITSNHQHQIEQPIDENNSISSECSFLIKC
;
A
#
# COMPACT_ATOMS: atom_id res chain seq x y z
N MET A 1 -25.23 10.45 -11.51
CA MET A 1 -24.70 9.92 -12.79
C MET A 1 -25.36 10.56 -14.01
N ASN A 2 -26.69 10.70 -14.03
CA ASN A 2 -27.42 11.36 -15.14
C ASN A 2 -27.07 12.84 -15.33
N GLU A 3 -26.71 13.56 -14.26
CA GLU A 3 -26.26 14.96 -14.36
C GLU A 3 -24.92 15.05 -15.11
N ILE A 4 -23.89 14.34 -14.63
CA ILE A 4 -22.57 14.28 -15.28
C ILE A 4 -22.66 13.76 -16.73
N ALA A 5 -23.55 12.80 -16.99
CA ALA A 5 -23.81 12.30 -18.34
C ALA A 5 -24.32 13.40 -19.28
N LYS A 6 -25.25 14.24 -18.81
CA LYS A 6 -25.75 15.40 -19.56
C LYS A 6 -24.64 16.42 -19.79
N ASP A 7 -23.88 16.77 -18.76
CA ASP A 7 -22.84 17.80 -18.83
C ASP A 7 -21.68 17.42 -19.76
N THR A 8 -21.37 16.12 -19.84
CA THR A 8 -20.28 15.58 -20.68
C THR A 8 -20.75 15.15 -22.07
N GLY A 9 -22.05 15.19 -22.37
CA GLY A 9 -22.61 14.68 -23.62
C GLY A 9 -22.42 13.17 -23.80
N LYS A 10 -22.25 12.41 -22.71
CA LYS A 10 -21.99 10.95 -22.73
C LYS A 10 -23.17 10.18 -22.15
N THR A 11 -23.24 8.88 -22.43
CA THR A 11 -24.18 8.00 -21.74
C THR A 11 -23.75 7.79 -20.28
N ALA A 12 -24.71 7.53 -19.38
CA ALA A 12 -24.40 7.24 -17.98
C ALA A 12 -23.44 6.03 -17.82
N LEU A 13 -23.56 5.04 -18.71
CA LEU A 13 -22.66 3.88 -18.77
C LEU A 13 -21.22 4.30 -19.07
N ASN A 14 -20.99 5.12 -20.11
CA ASN A 14 -19.64 5.56 -20.46
C ASN A 14 -19.01 6.45 -19.37
N VAL A 15 -19.82 7.23 -18.66
CA VAL A 15 -19.33 7.99 -17.50
C VAL A 15 -18.89 7.05 -16.38
N ALA A 16 -19.70 6.04 -16.04
CA ALA A 16 -19.36 5.05 -15.01
C ALA A 16 -18.08 4.27 -15.36
N GLU A 17 -17.96 3.81 -16.59
CA GLU A 17 -16.75 3.14 -17.10
C GLU A 17 -15.52 4.06 -17.02
N GLY A 18 -15.69 5.34 -17.36
CA GLY A 18 -14.65 6.36 -17.20
C GLY A 18 -14.17 6.51 -15.76
N PHE A 19 -15.07 6.47 -14.77
CA PHE A 19 -14.67 6.51 -13.36
C PHE A 19 -13.87 5.29 -12.94
N ILE A 20 -14.26 4.09 -13.36
CA ILE A 20 -13.52 2.86 -13.07
C ILE A 20 -12.12 2.94 -13.70
N LYS A 21 -12.04 3.40 -14.95
CA LYS A 21 -10.76 3.57 -15.65
C LYS A 21 -9.82 4.53 -14.91
N ILE A 22 -10.31 5.72 -14.54
CA ILE A 22 -9.51 6.73 -13.81
C ILE A 22 -9.09 6.17 -12.44
N ALA A 23 -9.97 5.48 -11.73
CA ALA A 23 -9.63 4.86 -10.45
C ALA A 23 -8.49 3.84 -10.61
N ASN A 24 -8.58 2.96 -11.62
CA ASN A 24 -7.54 1.96 -11.90
C ASN A 24 -6.20 2.61 -12.27
N GLU A 25 -6.21 3.65 -13.10
CA GLU A 25 -5.00 4.41 -13.47
C GLU A 25 -4.36 5.06 -12.24
N ASN A 26 -5.15 5.66 -11.35
CA ASN A 26 -4.66 6.26 -10.11
C ASN A 26 -4.02 5.22 -9.18
N MET A 27 -4.64 4.05 -9.01
CA MET A 27 -4.08 2.96 -8.21
C MET A 27 -2.78 2.43 -8.80
N ALA A 28 -2.73 2.19 -10.12
CA ALA A 28 -1.52 1.74 -10.80
C ALA A 28 -0.38 2.78 -10.68
N ASN A 29 -0.68 4.06 -10.83
CA ASN A 29 0.29 5.14 -10.67
C ASN A 29 0.86 5.21 -9.25
N ALA A 30 0.04 5.01 -8.22
CA ALA A 30 0.50 4.94 -6.84
C ALA A 30 1.48 3.77 -6.61
N ILE A 31 1.18 2.60 -7.16
CA ILE A 31 2.05 1.41 -7.06
C ILE A 31 3.38 1.63 -7.82
N LYS A 32 3.33 2.19 -9.03
CA LYS A 32 4.53 2.57 -9.80
C LYS A 32 5.39 3.58 -9.05
N LYS A 33 4.76 4.57 -8.40
CA LYS A 33 5.46 5.59 -7.61
C LYS A 33 6.25 4.96 -6.46
N ILE A 34 5.67 4.01 -5.73
CA ILE A 34 6.34 3.42 -4.57
C ILE A 34 7.39 2.38 -4.97
N SER A 35 7.14 1.64 -6.06
CA SER A 35 7.96 0.49 -6.45
C SER A 35 8.98 0.84 -7.54
N VAL A 36 8.50 1.29 -8.71
CA VAL A 36 9.36 1.55 -9.87
C VAL A 36 10.30 2.72 -9.62
N GLN A 37 9.86 3.79 -8.94
CA GLN A 37 10.74 4.92 -8.63
C GLN A 37 11.86 4.54 -7.64
N LYS A 38 11.70 3.46 -6.88
CA LYS A 38 12.76 2.89 -6.03
C LYS A 38 13.67 1.91 -6.78
N GLY A 39 13.47 1.75 -8.09
CA GLY A 39 14.29 0.88 -8.95
C GLY A 39 13.80 -0.57 -9.05
N TYR A 40 12.61 -0.90 -8.54
CA TYR A 40 12.08 -2.26 -8.63
C TYR A 40 11.39 -2.49 -9.99
N ASP A 41 11.76 -3.58 -10.66
CA ASP A 41 10.96 -4.16 -11.73
C ASP A 41 9.87 -5.04 -11.11
N ILE A 42 8.62 -4.61 -11.26
CA ILE A 42 7.45 -5.28 -10.69
C ILE A 42 6.80 -6.27 -11.64
N SER A 43 7.25 -6.38 -12.90
CA SER A 43 6.60 -7.24 -13.90
C SER A 43 6.65 -8.73 -13.54
N ASP A 44 7.68 -9.15 -12.80
CA ASP A 44 7.86 -10.51 -12.28
C ASP A 44 7.19 -10.75 -10.90
N TYR A 45 6.59 -9.71 -10.30
CA TYR A 45 6.00 -9.80 -8.97
C TYR A 45 4.56 -10.32 -9.05
N ALA A 46 4.02 -10.72 -7.90
CA ALA A 46 2.60 -11.00 -7.76
C ALA A 46 1.88 -9.82 -7.11
N LEU A 47 0.77 -9.38 -7.70
CA LEU A 47 -0.09 -8.37 -7.11
C LEU A 47 -1.00 -9.03 -6.06
N SER A 48 -0.76 -8.74 -4.79
CA SER A 48 -1.68 -9.13 -3.70
C SER A 48 -2.81 -8.12 -3.61
N CYS A 49 -4.07 -8.55 -3.79
CA CYS A 49 -5.23 -7.68 -3.67
C CYS A 49 -6.12 -8.12 -2.51
N PHE A 50 -6.52 -7.15 -1.68
CA PHE A 50 -7.40 -7.34 -0.53
C PHE A 50 -8.25 -6.08 -0.28
N GLY A 51 -9.12 -6.13 0.73
CA GLY A 51 -10.10 -5.08 1.03
C GLY A 51 -11.39 -5.25 0.24
N GLY A 52 -12.44 -4.51 0.64
CA GLY A 52 -13.79 -4.68 0.12
C GLY A 52 -13.95 -4.42 -1.40
N ALA A 53 -13.17 -3.49 -1.95
CA ALA A 53 -13.20 -3.17 -3.38
C ALA A 53 -12.06 -3.83 -4.18
N GLY A 54 -11.07 -4.44 -3.51
CA GLY A 54 -9.82 -4.88 -4.15
C GLY A 54 -10.05 -5.85 -5.30
N GLY A 55 -10.94 -6.83 -5.13
CA GLY A 55 -11.27 -7.81 -6.17
C GLY A 55 -11.89 -7.21 -7.43
N GLN A 56 -12.58 -6.06 -7.33
CA GLN A 56 -13.21 -5.41 -8.48
C GLN A 56 -12.19 -4.74 -9.41
N HIS A 57 -11.03 -4.36 -8.86
CA HIS A 57 -10.00 -3.60 -9.58
C HIS A 57 -8.77 -4.44 -9.94
N ALA A 58 -8.60 -5.61 -9.31
CA ALA A 58 -7.36 -6.37 -9.32
C ALA A 58 -6.80 -6.66 -10.71
N CYS A 59 -7.60 -7.21 -11.63
CA CYS A 59 -7.12 -7.56 -12.97
C CYS A 59 -6.71 -6.33 -13.78
N ALA A 60 -7.57 -5.30 -13.82
CA ALA A 60 -7.30 -4.09 -14.58
C ALA A 60 -6.06 -3.33 -14.05
N VAL A 61 -5.86 -3.31 -12.73
CA VAL A 61 -4.65 -2.73 -12.13
C VAL A 61 -3.42 -3.58 -12.47
N ALA A 62 -3.51 -4.92 -12.42
CA ALA A 62 -2.41 -5.80 -12.80
C ALA A 62 -1.99 -5.59 -14.27
N ASP A 63 -2.95 -5.47 -15.18
CA ASP A 63 -2.70 -5.20 -16.61
C ASP A 63 -1.96 -3.88 -16.80
N LEU A 64 -2.38 -2.80 -16.13
CA LEU A 64 -1.72 -1.48 -16.18
C LEU A 64 -0.29 -1.47 -15.62
N LEU A 65 0.03 -2.44 -14.77
CA LEU A 65 1.35 -2.63 -14.16
C LEU A 65 2.23 -3.64 -14.92
N GLY A 66 1.67 -4.38 -15.88
CA GLY A 66 2.36 -5.48 -16.54
C GLY A 66 2.58 -6.71 -15.65
N ILE A 67 1.81 -6.83 -14.57
CA ILE A 67 1.89 -7.94 -13.62
C ILE A 67 1.04 -9.11 -14.12
N LYS A 68 1.63 -10.31 -14.18
CA LYS A 68 0.96 -11.51 -14.72
C LYS A 68 0.25 -12.36 -13.68
N LYS A 69 0.44 -12.07 -12.40
CA LYS A 69 -0.09 -12.89 -11.29
C LYS A 69 -0.79 -12.04 -10.26
N VAL A 70 -2.05 -12.36 -9.98
CA VAL A 70 -2.83 -11.78 -8.89
C VAL A 70 -3.05 -12.84 -7.82
N ILE A 71 -2.83 -12.48 -6.57
CA ILE A 71 -3.09 -13.33 -5.41
C ILE A 71 -4.24 -12.71 -4.61
N ILE A 72 -5.30 -13.49 -4.42
CA ILE A 72 -6.45 -13.13 -3.59
C ILE A 72 -6.53 -14.10 -2.43
N HIS A 73 -6.38 -13.61 -1.21
CA HIS A 73 -6.53 -14.42 -0.01
C HIS A 73 -8.01 -14.79 0.22
N PRO A 74 -8.34 -15.99 0.74
CA PRO A 74 -9.74 -16.35 1.08
C PRO A 74 -10.42 -15.33 2.01
N PHE A 75 -9.64 -14.70 2.90
CA PHE A 75 -10.10 -13.64 3.81
C PHE A 75 -9.79 -12.22 3.28
N ALA A 76 -9.66 -12.02 1.97
CA ALA A 76 -9.29 -10.73 1.37
C ALA A 76 -10.14 -9.55 1.88
N GLY A 77 -11.44 -9.73 2.07
CA GLY A 77 -12.34 -8.68 2.57
C GLY A 77 -12.00 -8.17 3.99
N VAL A 78 -11.37 -9.00 4.82
CA VAL A 78 -11.04 -8.71 6.23
C VAL A 78 -9.56 -8.90 6.55
N LEU A 79 -8.70 -8.92 5.52
CA LEU A 79 -7.31 -9.33 5.66
C LEU A 79 -6.53 -8.45 6.65
N SER A 80 -6.87 -7.16 6.77
CA SER A 80 -6.28 -6.26 7.75
C SER A 80 -6.56 -6.69 9.19
N ALA A 81 -7.81 -7.04 9.51
CA ALA A 81 -8.19 -7.50 10.84
C ALA A 81 -7.57 -8.88 11.14
N TYR A 82 -7.53 -9.75 10.13
CA TYR A 82 -6.87 -11.06 10.24
C TYR A 82 -5.37 -10.92 10.53
N GLY A 83 -4.67 -10.04 9.80
CA GLY A 83 -3.25 -9.77 10.01
C GLY A 83 -2.95 -9.19 11.40
N MET A 84 -3.77 -8.25 11.87
CA MET A 84 -3.66 -7.75 13.24
C MET A 84 -3.85 -8.85 14.29
N GLY A 85 -4.80 -9.76 14.08
CA GLY A 85 -5.05 -10.87 15.01
C GLY A 85 -3.93 -11.91 15.06
N LEU A 86 -3.09 -12.00 14.01
CA LEU A 86 -1.92 -12.89 13.96
C LEU A 86 -0.62 -12.22 14.41
N ALA A 87 -0.60 -10.90 14.56
CA ALA A 87 0.62 -10.16 14.84
C ALA A 87 1.14 -10.45 16.26
N GLU A 88 2.46 -10.62 16.38
CA GLU A 88 3.14 -10.73 17.66
C GLU A 88 3.11 -9.38 18.40
N ILE A 89 2.91 -9.43 19.71
CA ILE A 89 2.99 -8.24 20.57
C ILE A 89 4.46 -7.86 20.71
N THR A 90 4.82 -6.69 20.19
CA THR A 90 6.17 -6.13 20.32
C THR A 90 6.12 -4.68 20.79
N SER A 91 7.15 -4.24 21.50
CA SER A 91 7.35 -2.83 21.88
C SER A 91 8.63 -2.30 21.24
N ASN A 92 8.58 -1.09 20.68
CA ASN A 92 9.75 -0.41 20.14
C ASN A 92 9.97 0.89 20.91
N HIS A 93 11.13 1.01 21.57
CA HIS A 93 11.53 2.19 22.33
C HIS A 93 12.64 2.92 21.59
N GLN A 94 12.42 4.19 21.28
CA GLN A 94 13.39 5.04 20.61
C GLN A 94 13.73 6.24 21.49
N HIS A 95 15.02 6.52 21.64
CA HIS A 95 15.53 7.72 22.28
C HIS A 95 16.50 8.42 21.32
N GLN A 96 16.42 9.75 21.25
CA GLN A 96 17.30 10.57 20.43
C GLN A 96 18.30 11.28 21.33
N ILE A 97 19.58 11.21 20.97
CA ILE A 97 20.65 11.97 21.62
C ILE A 97 21.26 12.92 20.60
N GLU A 98 21.53 14.16 21.03
CA GLU A 98 22.23 15.17 20.24
C GLU A 98 23.58 15.42 20.91
N GLN A 99 24.57 14.60 20.56
CA GLN A 99 25.94 14.70 21.07
C GLN A 99 26.93 14.61 19.91
N PRO A 100 28.06 15.34 19.97
CA PRO A 100 29.15 15.16 19.01
C PRO A 100 29.65 13.72 19.03
N ILE A 101 29.92 13.17 17.84
CA ILE A 101 30.64 11.90 17.71
C ILE A 101 32.11 12.19 18.03
N ASP A 102 32.57 11.75 19.19
CA ASP A 102 33.98 11.76 19.60
C ASP A 102 34.43 10.36 20.06
N GLU A 103 35.74 10.14 20.16
CA GLU A 103 36.30 8.82 20.53
C GLU A 103 35.95 8.37 21.96
N ASN A 104 35.44 9.27 22.81
CA ASN A 104 35.13 9.02 24.23
C ASN A 104 33.62 8.86 24.50
N ASN A 105 32.76 9.31 23.60
CA ASN A 105 31.31 9.13 23.62
C ASN A 105 30.92 7.89 22.81
N SER A 106 31.38 6.72 23.25
CA SER A 106 30.78 5.46 22.81
C SER A 106 29.32 5.42 23.30
N ILE A 107 28.39 5.00 22.41
CA ILE A 107 26.93 4.89 22.62
C ILE A 107 26.62 3.80 23.67
N SER A 108 27.18 3.88 24.87
CA SER A 108 27.20 2.80 25.83
C SER A 108 27.22 3.36 27.26
N SER A 109 26.05 3.74 27.79
CA SER A 109 25.77 3.59 29.23
C SER A 109 24.39 4.09 29.72
N GLU A 110 23.54 4.75 28.93
CA GLU A 110 22.23 5.23 29.44
C GLU A 110 20.99 4.47 28.93
N CYS A 111 21.15 3.38 28.17
CA CYS A 111 20.03 2.52 27.79
C CYS A 111 19.60 1.54 28.91
N SER A 112 19.84 1.88 30.18
CA SER A 112 19.47 1.04 31.33
C SER A 112 18.13 1.45 31.95
N PHE A 113 17.55 2.60 31.54
CA PHE A 113 16.35 3.15 32.18
C PHE A 113 15.00 2.81 31.49
N LEU A 114 15.02 2.03 30.40
CA LEU A 114 13.80 1.68 29.64
C LEU A 114 13.40 0.21 29.68
N ILE A 115 14.14 -0.65 30.39
CA ILE A 115 13.72 -2.03 30.68
C ILE A 115 13.06 -2.08 32.07
N LYS A 116 11.94 -1.36 32.21
CA LYS A 116 10.89 -1.73 33.16
C LYS A 116 9.64 -2.04 32.35
N CYS A 117 9.69 -3.18 31.67
CA CYS A 117 8.51 -4.05 31.62
C CYS A 117 8.55 -4.93 32.87
#